data_AF-A0A5C8T1X5-F1
#
_entry.id   AF-A0A5C8T1X5-F1
#
_cell.length_a   1.000
_cell.length_b   1.000
_cell.length_c   1.000
_cell.angle_alpha   90.00
_cell.angle_beta   90.00
_cell.angle_gamma   90.00
#
_symmetry.space_group_name_H-M   'P 1'
#
loop_
_entity.id
_entity.type
_entity.pdbx_description
1 polymer ?
#
loop_
_entity_poly.entity_id
_entity_poly.type
_entity_poly.pdbx_seq_one_letter_code
_entity_poly.pdbx_strand_id
1 'polypeptide(L)' 'FGRAFAALRLPTLPNLRVGVSIGLAVSRPGDADFDALMRRADLALYRAKHNGRSRTELADVALPDARPDRSKAWAQAAE' A
#
# COMPACT_ATOMS: atom_id res chain seq x y z
N PHE A 1 12.00 7.58 3.22
CA PHE A 1 10.58 7.93 3.51
C PHE A 1 10.32 7.76 5.00
N GLY A 2 9.81 8.81 5.66
CA GLY A 2 9.70 8.91 7.12
C GLY A 2 8.42 8.32 7.71
N ARG A 3 8.35 8.26 9.06
CA ARG A 3 7.16 7.85 9.82
C ARG A 3 6.03 8.87 9.61
N ALA A 4 5.18 8.65 8.60
CA ALA A 4 4.09 9.58 8.28
C ALA A 4 2.88 9.48 9.23
N PHE A 5 2.74 8.38 9.98
CA PHE A 5 1.58 8.15 10.85
C PHE A 5 2.00 8.12 12.33
N ALA A 6 1.62 9.16 13.10
CA ALA A 6 2.07 9.37 14.48
C ALA A 6 1.37 8.49 15.53
N ALA A 7 0.25 7.84 15.15
CA ALA A 7 -0.60 6.87 15.87
C ALA A 7 -2.05 7.35 15.95
N LEU A 8 -3.00 6.43 15.73
CA LEU A 8 -4.42 6.69 15.96
C LEU A 8 -4.73 6.50 17.46
N ARG A 9 -5.37 7.49 18.10
CA ARG A 9 -5.88 7.40 19.47
C ARG A 9 -7.34 6.99 19.45
N LEU A 10 -7.68 5.91 20.16
CA LEU A 10 -9.05 5.44 20.31
C LEU A 10 -9.50 5.73 21.76
N PRO A 11 -10.45 6.66 21.98
CA PRO A 11 -10.85 7.09 23.33
C PRO A 11 -11.36 5.94 24.21
N THR A 12 -12.02 4.96 23.60
CA THR A 12 -12.56 3.77 24.27
C THR A 12 -11.50 2.71 24.58
N LEU A 13 -10.30 2.81 23.98
CA LEU A 13 -9.20 1.86 24.14
C LEU A 13 -7.88 2.63 24.34
N PRO A 14 -7.69 3.27 25.52
CA PRO A 14 -6.60 4.23 25.74
C PRO A 14 -5.19 3.63 25.61
N ASN A 15 -5.06 2.31 25.79
CA ASN A 15 -3.80 1.58 25.69
C ASN A 15 -3.56 0.93 24.32
N LEU A 16 -4.55 0.95 23.41
CA LEU A 16 -4.40 0.35 22.09
C LEU A 16 -3.57 1.29 21.20
N ARG A 17 -2.48 0.75 20.64
CA ARG A 17 -1.66 1.45 19.64
C ARG A 17 -1.94 0.88 18.27
N VAL A 18 -2.55 1.69 17.40
CA VAL A 18 -2.78 1.33 16.00
C VAL A 18 -1.82 2.11 15.11
N GLY A 19 -1.12 1.40 14.25
CA GLY A 19 -0.27 1.95 13.20
C GLY A 19 -0.79 1.56 11.83
N VAL A 20 -0.46 2.37 10.82
CA VAL A 20 -0.83 2.10 9.42
C VAL A 20 0.45 2.06 8.58
N SER A 21 0.55 1.05 7.73
CA SER A 21 1.53 1.00 6.63
C SER A 21 0.85 1.50 5.38
N ILE A 22 1.54 2.33 4.60
CA ILE A 22 1.00 2.97 3.40
C ILE A 22 1.94 2.69 2.23
N GLY A 23 1.39 2.21 1.12
CA GLY A 23 2.10 2.14 -0.16
C GLY A 23 1.61 3.25 -1.07
N LEU A 24 2.54 4.01 -1.65
CA LEU A 24 2.23 5.08 -2.59
C LEU A 24 2.71 4.71 -3.99
N ALA A 25 1.94 5.06 -5.01
CA ALA A 25 2.38 5.06 -6.40
C ALA A 25 1.88 6.31 -7.09
N VAL A 26 2.69 6.85 -8.00
CA VAL A 26 2.36 8.03 -8.80
C VAL A 26 1.94 7.55 -10.19
N SER A 27 0.78 8.04 -10.65
CA SER A 27 0.31 7.86 -12.02
C SER A 27 1.24 8.60 -12.98
N ARG A 28 1.63 7.95 -14.07
CA ARG A 28 2.57 8.46 -15.07
C ARG A 28 1.90 8.50 -16.44
N PRO A 29 2.27 9.48 -17.28
CA PRO A 29 1.96 9.40 -18.71
C PRO A 29 2.52 8.07 -19.27
N GLY A 30 1.65 7.26 -19.87
CA GLY A 30 2.01 5.94 -20.40
C GLY A 30 1.81 4.75 -19.45
N ASP A 31 1.27 4.97 -18.24
CA ASP A 31 0.74 3.85 -17.46
C ASP A 31 -0.38 3.15 -18.24
N ALA A 32 -0.29 1.82 -18.37
CA ALA A 32 -1.19 1.03 -19.20
C ALA A 32 -2.65 1.12 -18.72
N ASP A 33 -2.86 1.05 -17.41
CA ASP A 33 -4.18 1.10 -16.78
C ASP A 33 -4.08 1.41 -15.27
N PHE A 34 -5.24 1.61 -14.65
CA PHE A 34 -5.38 1.81 -13.21
C PHE A 34 -4.88 0.60 -12.39
N ASP A 35 -5.06 -0.61 -12.91
CA ASP A 35 -4.62 -1.83 -12.23
C ASP A 35 -3.08 -1.87 -12.06
N ALA A 36 -2.32 -1.45 -13.07
CA ALA A 36 -0.86 -1.31 -12.98
C ALA A 36 -0.41 -0.26 -11.96
N LEU A 37 -1.17 0.83 -11.80
CA LEU A 37 -0.93 1.81 -10.74
C LEU A 37 -1.21 1.21 -9.35
N MET A 38 -2.33 0.49 -9.20
CA MET A 38 -2.72 -0.13 -7.94
C MET A 38 -1.75 -1.22 -7.50
N ARG A 39 -1.30 -2.08 -8.41
CA ARG A 39 -0.33 -3.13 -8.07
C ARG A 39 1.01 -2.57 -7.62
N ARG A 40 1.48 -1.47 -8.23
CA ARG A 40 2.67 -0.74 -7.76
C ARG A 40 2.48 -0.20 -6.34
N ALA A 41 1.32 0.39 -6.06
CA ALA A 41 1.00 0.88 -4.71
C ALA A 41 0.97 -0.26 -3.69
N ASP A 42 0.37 -1.41 -4.03
CA ASP A 42 0.34 -2.59 -3.16
C ASP A 42 1.73 -3.18 -2.92
N LEU A 43 2.60 -3.22 -3.94
CA LEU A 43 3.98 -3.66 -3.76
C LEU A 43 4.75 -2.74 -2.80
N ALA A 44 4.54 -1.43 -2.90
CA ALA A 44 5.09 -0.47 -1.95
C ALA A 44 4.53 -0.68 -0.54
N LEU A 45 3.22 -0.94 -0.40
CA LEU A 45 2.59 -1.27 0.88
C LEU A 45 3.18 -2.55 1.49
N TYR A 46 3.42 -3.57 0.66
CA TYR A 46 4.06 -4.80 1.08
C TYR A 46 5.47 -4.52 1.63
N ARG A 47 6.28 -3.72 0.93
CA ARG A 47 7.58 -3.27 1.45
C ARG A 47 7.43 -2.53 2.79
N ALA A 48 6.45 -1.64 2.91
CA ALA A 48 6.19 -0.93 4.16
C ALA A 48 5.84 -1.89 5.31
N LYS A 49 5.09 -2.96 5.04
CA LYS A 49 4.73 -3.99 6.02
C LYS A 49 5.94 -4.85 6.44
N HIS A 50 6.88 -5.09 5.53
CA HIS A 50 8.07 -5.91 5.82
C HIS A 50 9.23 -5.09 6.43
N ASN A 51 9.35 -3.81 6.09
CA ASN A 51 10.41 -2.91 6.60
C ASN A 51 10.08 -2.28 7.96
N GLY A 52 9.43 -3.02 8.85
CA GLY A 52 9.15 -2.59 10.22
C GLY A 52 7.79 -1.90 10.43
N ARG A 53 6.90 -1.90 9.43
CA ARG A 53 5.51 -1.39 9.52
C ARG A 53 5.43 0.10 9.89
N SER A 54 4.21 0.61 10.05
CA SER A 54 3.95 1.99 10.52
C SER A 54 4.75 3.06 9.77
N ARG A 55 4.83 2.92 8.46
CA ARG A 55 5.62 3.75 7.56
C ARG A 55 4.99 3.82 6.17
N THR A 56 5.48 4.78 5.42
CA THR A 56 5.13 4.94 4.01
C THR A 56 6.30 4.51 3.15
N GLU A 57 6.04 3.72 2.11
CA GLU A 57 7.00 3.41 1.07
C GLU A 57 6.42 3.88 -0.28
N LEU A 58 7.28 4.42 -1.14
CA LEU A 58 6.92 4.81 -2.49
C LEU A 58 7.33 3.70 -3.46
N ALA A 59 6.46 3.39 -4.42
CA ALA A 59 6.77 2.47 -5.50
C ALA A 59 7.95 3.02 -6.31
N ASP A 60 9.06 2.30 -6.27
CA ASP A 60 10.26 2.67 -7.03
C ASP A 60 10.01 2.50 -8.53
N VAL A 61 10.67 3.32 -9.35
CA VAL A 61 10.40 3.46 -10.79
C VAL A 61 10.64 2.16 -11.58
N ALA A 62 11.43 1.22 -11.05
CA ALA A 62 12.20 0.29 -11.88
C ALA A 62 11.88 -1.22 -11.77
N LEU A 63 10.85 -1.67 -11.04
CA LEU A 63 10.54 -3.11 -11.00
C LEU A 63 9.28 -3.45 -11.79
N PRO A 64 9.39 -4.26 -12.86
CA PRO A 64 8.25 -4.88 -13.51
C PRO A 64 7.45 -5.66 -12.47
N ASP A 65 6.15 -5.46 -12.52
CA ASP A 65 5.23 -6.04 -11.58
C ASP A 65 5.04 -7.54 -11.89
N ALA A 66 5.70 -8.41 -11.10
CA ALA A 66 5.68 -9.86 -11.29
C ALA A 66 4.52 -10.55 -10.57
N ARG A 67 3.65 -9.81 -9.88
CA ARG A 67 2.49 -10.40 -9.19
C ARG A 67 1.27 -10.39 -10.11
N PRO A 68 0.60 -11.53 -10.30
CA PRO A 68 -0.64 -11.56 -11.07
C PRO A 68 -1.69 -10.65 -10.43
N ASP A 69 -2.43 -9.97 -11.29
CA ASP A 69 -3.61 -9.18 -10.96
C ASP A 69 -4.55 -10.00 -10.05
N ARG A 70 -4.58 -9.63 -8.78
CA ARG A 70 -5.60 -10.06 -7.81
C ARG A 70 -6.73 -9.05 -7.69
N SER A 71 -6.66 -7.89 -8.37
CA SER A 71 -7.72 -6.89 -8.31
C SER A 71 -9.02 -7.40 -8.89
N LYS A 72 -8.96 -8.24 -9.92
CA LYS A 72 -10.15 -8.93 -10.44
C LYS A 72 -10.67 -10.04 -9.52
N ALA A 73 -9.78 -10.66 -8.73
CA ALA A 73 -10.13 -11.79 -7.87
C ALA A 73 -10.93 -11.38 -6.62
N TRP A 74 -10.69 -10.19 -6.04
CA TRP A 74 -11.49 -9.72 -4.90
C TRP A 74 -12.83 -9.11 -5.33
N ALA A 75 -12.94 -8.60 -6.55
CA ALA A 75 -14.18 -8.07 -7.10
C ALA A 75 -15.19 -9.19 -7.41
N GLN A 76 -14.72 -10.36 -7.85
CA GLN A 76 -15.58 -11.53 -8.16
C GLN A 76 -15.91 -12.40 -6.94
N ALA A 77 -15.14 -12.32 -5.86
CA ALA A 77 -15.40 -13.09 -4.63
C ALA A 77 -16.39 -12.40 -3.67
N ALA A 78 -16.85 -11.19 -4.00
CA ALA A 78 -17.79 -10.40 -3.22
C ALA A 78 -19.24 -10.46 -3.77
N GLU A 79 -19.50 -11.36 -4.72
CA GLU A 79 -20.79 -11.68 -5.31
C GLU A 79 -21.22 -13.09 -4.89
#